data_AF-A0A2G1QHB7-F1
#
_entry.id   AF-A0A2G1QHB7-F1
#
_cell.length_a   1.000
_cell.length_b   1.000
_cell.length_c   1.000
_cell.angle_alpha   90.00
_cell.angle_beta   90.00
_cell.angle_gamma   90.00
#
_symmetry.space_group_name_H-M   'P 1'
#
loop_
_entity.id
_entity.type
_entity.pdbx_description
1 polymer ?
#
loop_
_entity_poly.entity_id
_entity_poly.type
_entity_poly.pdbx_seq_one_letter_code
_entity_poly.pdbx_strand_id
1 'polypeptide(L)'
;MLGSFKAKAACVAIGTLGMIAAVSAAHAQENLLGKELYIASCETCHGSTGLGDGGFAQYLTIKPANLRVLTKNNHGVFPYLDVFHIVDGRTGVRGHSGGPMPIWGDVFTQEIGETGSPYGAELRVRAKMVSLVDYIESLQE
;
A
#
# COMPACT_ATOMS: atom_id res chain seq x y z
N MET A 1 -58.10 9.50 -30.84
CA MET A 1 -56.71 9.94 -31.00
C MET A 1 -56.00 9.81 -29.66
N LEU A 2 -55.26 8.72 -29.43
CA LEU A 2 -54.41 8.58 -28.24
C LEU A 2 -53.01 9.07 -28.59
N GLY A 3 -52.52 10.08 -27.86
CA GLY A 3 -51.15 10.58 -27.96
C GLY A 3 -50.38 10.27 -26.68
N SER A 4 -49.45 9.32 -26.76
CA SER A 4 -48.60 8.85 -25.67
C SER A 4 -47.47 9.83 -25.37
N PHE A 5 -47.38 10.34 -24.13
CA PHE A 5 -46.15 10.97 -23.62
C PHE A 5 -45.16 9.88 -23.20
N LYS A 6 -44.15 9.64 -24.05
CA LYS A 6 -43.03 8.74 -23.76
C LYS A 6 -42.06 9.38 -22.76
N ALA A 7 -41.62 8.56 -21.80
CA ALA A 7 -40.77 8.88 -20.67
C ALA A 7 -39.45 9.57 -21.03
N LYS A 8 -39.15 10.68 -20.35
CA LYS A 8 -37.80 11.25 -20.22
C LYS A 8 -37.33 11.06 -18.78
N ALA A 9 -36.96 9.83 -18.40
CA ALA A 9 -36.44 9.57 -17.04
C ALA A 9 -35.46 8.38 -16.95
N ALA A 10 -34.76 8.02 -18.04
CA ALA A 10 -33.92 6.82 -18.07
C ALA A 10 -32.39 7.06 -18.11
N CYS A 11 -31.91 8.29 -18.32
CA CYS A 11 -30.46 8.53 -18.49
C CYS A 11 -29.68 8.78 -17.18
N VAL A 12 -30.33 9.10 -16.07
CA VAL A 12 -29.61 9.44 -14.81
C VAL A 12 -29.17 8.17 -14.06
N ALA A 13 -29.91 7.06 -14.16
CA ALA A 13 -29.63 5.83 -13.41
C ALA A 13 -28.47 4.99 -13.99
N ILE A 14 -28.14 5.15 -15.27
CA ILE A 14 -27.04 4.40 -15.93
C ILE A 14 -25.68 5.02 -15.59
N GLY A 15 -25.62 6.34 -15.41
CA GLY A 15 -24.37 7.04 -15.05
C GLY A 15 -23.87 6.72 -13.64
N THR A 16 -24.78 6.58 -12.68
CA THR A 16 -24.42 6.29 -11.27
C THR A 16 -23.96 4.84 -11.07
N LEU A 17 -24.57 3.85 -11.74
CA LEU A 17 -24.15 2.45 -11.64
C LEU A 17 -22.78 2.20 -12.28
N GLY A 18 -22.48 2.86 -13.40
CA GLY A 18 -21.17 2.79 -14.05
C GLY A 18 -20.03 3.40 -13.22
N MET A 19 -20.30 4.51 -12.51
CA MET A 19 -19.32 5.14 -11.62
C MET A 19 -18.99 4.27 -10.41
N ILE A 20 -19.98 3.61 -9.79
CA ILE A 20 -19.75 2.74 -8.63
C ILE A 20 -18.86 1.54 -9.01
N ALA A 21 -19.12 0.90 -10.16
CA ALA A 21 -18.33 -0.25 -10.62
C ALA A 21 -16.86 0.11 -10.92
N ALA A 22 -16.62 1.29 -11.50
CA ALA A 22 -15.26 1.75 -11.81
C ALA A 22 -14.43 2.01 -10.54
N VAL A 23 -15.03 2.58 -9.50
CA VAL A 23 -14.36 2.86 -8.22
C VAL A 23 -13.97 1.56 -7.50
N SER A 24 -14.86 0.55 -7.48
CA SER A 24 -14.56 -0.75 -6.86
C SER A 24 -13.42 -1.49 -7.56
N ALA A 25 -13.36 -1.42 -8.90
CA ALA A 25 -12.28 -2.04 -9.67
C ALA A 25 -10.91 -1.38 -9.41
N ALA A 26 -10.88 -0.04 -9.28
CA ALA A 26 -9.66 0.69 -8.95
C ALA A 26 -9.13 0.30 -7.56
N HIS A 27 -9.98 0.29 -6.53
CA HIS A 27 -9.60 -0.13 -5.18
C HIS A 27 -9.12 -1.60 -5.12
N ALA A 28 -9.75 -2.50 -5.88
CA ALA A 28 -9.29 -3.88 -5.96
C ALA A 28 -7.88 -3.98 -6.56
N GLN A 29 -7.59 -3.19 -7.60
CA GLN A 29 -6.28 -3.16 -8.24
C GLN A 29 -5.18 -2.60 -7.31
N GLU A 30 -5.45 -1.52 -6.57
CA GLU A 30 -4.50 -0.95 -5.61
C GLU A 30 -4.14 -1.95 -4.50
N ASN A 31 -5.14 -2.68 -3.99
CA ASN A 31 -4.92 -3.73 -3.00
C ASN A 31 -4.08 -4.91 -3.54
N LEU A 32 -4.25 -5.26 -4.82
CA LEU A 32 -3.44 -6.32 -5.46
C LEU A 32 -1.98 -5.88 -5.60
N LEU A 33 -1.72 -4.66 -6.07
CA LEU A 33 -0.35 -4.14 -6.17
C LEU A 33 0.34 -4.07 -4.80
N GLY A 34 -0.36 -3.57 -3.78
CA GLY A 34 0.18 -3.51 -2.42
C GLY A 34 0.53 -4.89 -1.87
N LYS A 35 -0.33 -5.88 -2.10
CA LYS A 35 -0.09 -7.27 -1.73
C LYS A 35 1.10 -7.88 -2.47
N GLU A 36 1.23 -7.67 -3.77
CA GLU A 36 2.36 -8.17 -4.56
C GLU A 36 3.69 -7.56 -4.09
N LEU A 37 3.70 -6.25 -3.83
CA LEU A 37 4.85 -5.56 -3.27
C LEU A 37 5.21 -6.12 -1.88
N TYR A 38 4.22 -6.41 -1.05
CA TYR A 38 4.44 -7.02 0.26
C TYR A 38 5.06 -8.41 0.16
N ILE A 39 4.55 -9.26 -0.73
CA ILE A 39 5.11 -10.60 -0.97
C ILE A 39 6.57 -10.50 -1.42
N ALA A 40 6.85 -9.60 -2.37
CA ALA A 40 8.19 -9.43 -2.93
C ALA A 40 9.19 -8.81 -1.94
N SER A 41 8.72 -7.94 -1.05
CA SER A 41 9.60 -7.08 -0.24
C SER A 41 9.60 -7.45 1.25
N CYS A 42 8.42 -7.74 1.81
CA CYS A 42 8.21 -7.78 3.26
C CYS A 42 8.04 -9.21 3.80
N GLU A 43 7.40 -10.11 3.06
CA GLU A 43 6.97 -11.43 3.53
C GLU A 43 8.11 -12.28 4.10
N THR A 44 9.29 -12.22 3.47
CA THR A 44 10.44 -13.05 3.89
C THR A 44 10.83 -12.79 5.35
N CYS A 45 10.61 -11.57 5.86
CA CYS A 45 10.87 -11.19 7.25
C CYS A 45 9.59 -11.10 8.09
N HIS A 46 8.53 -10.47 7.56
CA HIS A 46 7.30 -10.21 8.31
C HIS A 46 6.26 -11.34 8.25
N GLY A 47 6.49 -12.37 7.44
CA GLY A 47 5.57 -13.49 7.23
C GLY A 47 4.42 -13.14 6.29
N SER A 48 3.74 -14.13 5.74
CA SER A 48 2.63 -13.90 4.79
C SER A 48 1.41 -13.23 5.43
N THR A 49 1.28 -13.35 6.76
CA THR A 49 0.19 -12.76 7.57
C THR A 49 0.58 -11.44 8.24
N GLY A 50 1.86 -11.05 8.20
CA GLY A 50 2.37 -9.83 8.85
C GLY A 50 2.70 -9.97 10.33
N LEU A 51 2.81 -11.19 10.87
CA LEU A 51 3.05 -11.42 12.30
C LEU A 51 4.50 -11.18 12.75
N GLY A 52 5.43 -10.99 11.81
CA GLY A 52 6.86 -10.89 12.13
C GLY A 52 7.57 -12.25 12.19
N ASP A 53 6.97 -13.27 11.60
CA ASP A 53 7.37 -14.68 11.67
C ASP A 53 7.83 -15.25 10.31
N GLY A 54 8.29 -14.38 9.41
CA GLY A 54 8.83 -14.79 8.12
C GLY A 54 10.03 -15.72 8.26
N GLY A 55 10.30 -16.54 7.25
CA GLY A 55 11.36 -17.56 7.30
C GLY A 55 12.76 -17.01 7.60
N PHE A 56 13.00 -15.72 7.33
CA PHE A 56 14.26 -15.05 7.65
C PHE A 56 14.29 -14.43 9.05
N ALA A 57 13.14 -14.24 9.71
CA ALA A 57 13.03 -13.62 11.03
C ALA A 57 13.88 -14.32 12.10
N GLN A 58 14.03 -15.65 12.00
CA GLN A 58 14.86 -16.45 12.92
C GLN A 58 16.36 -16.13 12.87
N TYR A 59 16.84 -15.52 11.79
CA TYR A 59 18.25 -15.15 11.61
C TYR A 59 18.55 -13.71 12.03
N LEU A 60 17.53 -12.93 12.42
CA LEU A 60 17.69 -11.53 12.80
C LEU A 60 17.85 -11.37 14.31
N THR A 61 18.82 -10.55 14.72
CA THR A 61 18.98 -10.16 16.13
C THR A 61 17.81 -9.30 16.62
N ILE A 62 17.29 -8.44 15.74
CA ILE A 62 16.10 -7.63 15.99
C ILE A 62 14.95 -8.32 15.27
N LYS A 63 13.95 -8.79 16.03
CA LYS A 63 12.77 -9.42 15.45
C LYS A 63 11.95 -8.41 14.65
N PRO A 64 11.47 -8.79 13.45
CA PRO A 64 10.51 -7.98 12.71
C PRO A 64 9.24 -7.73 13.56
N ALA A 65 8.67 -6.53 13.45
CA ALA A 65 7.47 -6.19 14.19
C ALA A 65 6.26 -7.00 13.69
N ASN A 66 5.34 -7.30 14.61
CA ASN A 66 3.99 -7.73 14.24
C ASN A 66 3.25 -6.52 13.65
N LEU A 67 3.05 -6.56 12.34
CA LEU A 67 2.42 -5.49 11.58
C LEU A 67 0.90 -5.45 11.79
N ARG A 68 0.25 -6.48 12.34
CA ARG A 68 -1.21 -6.52 12.51
C ARG A 68 -1.74 -5.67 13.68
N VAL A 69 -0.84 -5.20 14.54
CA VAL A 69 -1.19 -4.51 15.80
C VAL A 69 -0.74 -3.06 15.84
N LEU A 70 -0.35 -2.47 14.70
CA LEU A 70 0.13 -1.09 14.65
C LEU A 70 -0.96 -0.09 15.05
N THR A 71 -2.19 -0.28 14.56
CA THR A 71 -3.35 0.54 14.96
C THR A 71 -3.62 0.44 16.45
N LYS A 72 -3.66 -0.78 16.98
CA LYS A 72 -3.86 -1.02 18.43
C LYS A 72 -2.77 -0.36 19.27
N ASN A 73 -1.52 -0.46 18.84
CA ASN A 73 -0.37 0.13 19.53
C ASN A 73 -0.31 1.66 19.39
N ASN A 74 -1.04 2.24 18.44
CA ASN A 74 -1.14 3.67 18.22
C ASN A 74 -2.57 4.19 18.52
N HIS A 75 -3.10 3.82 19.69
CA HIS A 75 -4.36 4.33 20.25
C HIS A 75 -5.58 4.20 19.32
N GLY A 76 -5.62 3.15 18.49
CA GLY A 76 -6.74 2.89 17.58
C GLY A 76 -6.67 3.64 16.25
N VAL A 77 -5.55 4.30 15.94
CA VAL A 77 -5.33 4.99 14.66
C VAL A 77 -4.12 4.38 13.98
N PHE A 78 -4.22 4.01 12.70
CA PHE A 78 -3.06 3.52 11.97
C PHE A 78 -2.03 4.66 11.78
N PRO A 79 -0.76 4.49 12.19
CA PRO A 79 0.26 5.54 12.10
C PRO A 79 0.84 5.65 10.68
N TYR A 80 0.00 6.02 9.72
CA TYR A 80 0.30 5.93 8.28
C TYR A 80 1.63 6.59 7.88
N LEU A 81 1.85 7.85 8.29
CA LEU A 81 3.04 8.60 7.90
C LEU A 81 4.31 8.01 8.51
N ASP A 82 4.25 7.53 9.74
CA ASP A 82 5.39 6.88 10.40
C ASP A 82 5.74 5.57 9.71
N VAL A 83 4.73 4.75 9.38
CA VAL A 83 4.93 3.52 8.61
C VAL A 83 5.52 3.84 7.24
N PHE A 84 4.99 4.84 6.53
CA PHE A 84 5.52 5.27 5.25
C PHE A 84 7.00 5.66 5.36
N HIS A 85 7.38 6.48 6.34
CA HIS A 85 8.76 6.90 6.55
C HIS A 85 9.68 5.75 6.98
N ILE A 86 9.18 4.82 7.80
CA ILE A 86 9.93 3.62 8.19
C ILE A 86 10.18 2.73 6.98
N VAL A 87 9.16 2.45 6.16
CA VAL A 87 9.32 1.63 4.96
C VAL A 87 10.25 2.33 3.96
N ASP A 88 10.08 3.63 3.73
CA ASP A 88 10.90 4.42 2.80
C ASP A 88 12.37 4.36 3.24
N GLY A 89 12.63 4.66 4.51
CA GLY A 89 13.95 4.59 5.13
C GLY A 89 14.89 5.75 4.77
N ARG A 90 14.65 6.49 3.67
CA ARG A 90 15.49 7.63 3.24
C ARG A 90 15.37 8.85 4.14
N THR A 91 14.37 8.90 5.03
CA THR A 91 14.12 10.02 5.96
C THR A 91 14.92 9.95 7.26
N GLY A 92 15.55 8.80 7.55
CA GLY A 92 16.31 8.61 8.81
C GLY A 92 15.46 8.43 10.06
N VAL A 93 14.13 8.29 9.93
CA VAL A 93 13.19 8.09 11.06
C VAL A 93 13.39 6.75 11.78
N ARG A 94 14.16 5.82 11.20
CA ARG A 94 14.53 4.55 11.84
C ARG A 94 15.49 4.80 13.02
N GLY A 95 15.05 4.49 14.24
CA GLY A 95 15.88 4.61 15.44
C GLY A 95 17.17 3.78 15.33
N HIS A 96 18.32 4.46 15.31
CA HIS A 96 19.69 3.92 15.18
C HIS A 96 19.97 3.12 13.89
N SER A 97 20.84 3.70 13.05
CA SER A 97 21.63 3.09 11.96
C SER A 97 20.94 2.07 11.04
N GLY A 98 19.64 2.21 10.78
CA GLY A 98 18.94 1.39 9.78
C GLY A 98 19.11 -0.10 10.05
N GLY A 99 18.42 -0.62 11.07
CA GLY A 99 18.37 -2.06 11.37
C GLY A 99 18.07 -2.94 10.14
N PRO A 100 17.98 -4.28 10.27
CA PRO A 100 18.05 -5.22 9.15
C PRO A 100 16.99 -5.06 8.04
N MET A 101 15.99 -4.19 8.23
CA MET A 101 15.00 -3.82 7.22
C MET A 101 15.66 -3.00 6.08
N PRO A 102 15.53 -3.42 4.81
CA PRO A 102 16.06 -2.66 3.66
C PRO A 102 15.50 -1.23 3.57
N ILE A 103 16.26 -0.31 2.97
CA ILE A 103 15.76 1.04 2.62
C ILE A 103 14.94 0.90 1.33
N TRP A 104 13.63 0.63 1.44
CA TRP A 104 12.81 0.30 0.27
C TRP A 104 12.66 1.46 -0.70
N GLY A 105 12.76 2.70 -0.22
CA GLY A 105 12.81 3.88 -1.10
C GLY A 105 13.98 3.81 -2.09
N ASP A 106 15.16 3.37 -1.63
CA ASP A 106 16.34 3.21 -2.49
C ASP A 106 16.19 2.00 -3.42
N VAL A 107 15.65 0.88 -2.92
CA VAL A 107 15.39 -0.32 -3.72
C VAL A 107 14.44 0.00 -4.88
N PHE A 108 13.29 0.63 -4.60
CA PHE A 108 12.34 0.99 -5.64
C PHE A 108 12.87 2.06 -6.59
N THR A 109 13.72 2.98 -6.11
CA THR A 109 14.41 3.94 -6.97
C THR A 109 15.30 3.21 -7.98
N GLN A 110 16.07 2.23 -7.53
CA GLN A 110 16.94 1.43 -8.40
C GLN A 110 16.14 0.58 -9.40
N GLU A 111 15.04 -0.04 -8.96
CA GLU A 111 14.15 -0.84 -9.84
C GLU A 111 13.51 -0.01 -10.95
N ILE A 112 13.05 1.20 -10.62
CA ILE A 112 12.43 2.10 -11.60
C ILE A 112 13.48 2.64 -12.58
N GLY A 113 14.73 2.76 -12.13
CA GLY A 113 15.84 3.29 -12.90
C GLY A 113 15.68 4.76 -13.27
N GLU A 114 16.68 5.30 -13.97
CA GLU A 114 16.73 6.72 -14.35
C GLU A 114 15.96 7.02 -15.66
N THR A 115 15.11 6.10 -16.11
CA THR A 115 14.39 6.29 -17.38
C THR A 115 13.25 7.32 -17.20
N GLY A 116 13.49 8.53 -17.71
CA GLY A 116 12.53 9.63 -17.74
C GLY A 116 12.92 10.81 -16.83
N SER A 117 11.95 11.70 -16.55
CA SER A 117 12.17 12.83 -15.64
C SER A 117 12.41 12.32 -14.21
N PRO A 118 13.41 12.85 -13.47
CA PRO A 118 13.63 12.53 -12.07
C PRO A 118 12.38 12.69 -11.20
N TYR A 119 11.55 13.70 -11.51
CA TYR A 119 10.27 13.92 -10.84
C TYR A 119 9.28 12.77 -11.08
N GLY A 120 9.20 12.29 -12.33
CA GLY A 120 8.34 11.16 -12.69
C GLY A 120 8.78 9.85 -12.04
N ALA A 121 10.09 9.63 -11.91
CA ALA A 121 10.64 8.47 -11.21
C ALA A 121 10.26 8.48 -9.72
N GLU A 122 10.46 9.61 -9.03
CA GLU A 122 10.10 9.74 -7.61
C GLU A 122 8.59 9.58 -7.37
N LEU A 123 7.74 10.10 -8.28
CA LEU A 123 6.29 9.86 -8.18
C LEU A 123 5.93 8.38 -8.24
N ARG A 124 6.61 7.59 -9.09
CA ARG A 124 6.38 6.13 -9.17
C ARG A 124 6.88 5.41 -7.92
N VAL A 125 8.01 5.83 -7.36
CA VAL A 125 8.50 5.30 -6.08
C VAL A 125 7.45 5.53 -5.00
N ARG A 126 6.98 6.77 -4.86
CA ARG A 126 5.96 7.11 -3.85
C ARG A 126 4.64 6.39 -4.08
N ALA A 127 4.21 6.19 -5.33
CA ALA A 127 3.02 5.42 -5.63
C ALA A 127 3.14 3.95 -5.16
N LYS A 128 4.28 3.28 -5.43
CA LYS A 128 4.56 1.93 -4.88
C LYS A 128 4.51 1.93 -3.35
N MET A 129 5.15 2.92 -2.73
CA MET A 129 5.19 3.05 -1.28
C MET A 129 3.79 3.20 -0.67
N VAL A 130 2.93 4.04 -1.25
CA VAL A 130 1.52 4.20 -0.84
C VAL A 130 0.79 2.87 -0.92
N SER A 131 0.82 2.19 -2.07
CA SER A 131 0.12 0.90 -2.21
C SER A 131 0.61 -0.15 -1.21
N LEU A 132 1.91 -0.18 -0.91
CA LEU A 132 2.47 -1.08 0.10
C LEU A 132 1.99 -0.74 1.52
N VAL A 133 1.96 0.55 1.89
CA VAL A 133 1.49 0.99 3.21
C VAL A 133 -0.01 0.76 3.37
N ASP A 134 -0.80 0.99 2.31
CA ASP A 134 -2.24 0.69 2.30
C ASP A 134 -2.49 -0.81 2.53
N TYR A 135 -1.67 -1.67 1.93
CA TYR A 135 -1.76 -3.10 2.19
C TYR A 135 -1.42 -3.44 3.65
N ILE A 136 -0.37 -2.85 4.22
CA ILE A 136 -0.03 -3.02 5.65
C ILE A 136 -1.18 -2.54 6.55
N GLU A 137 -1.84 -1.41 6.21
CA GLU A 137 -3.02 -0.92 6.91
C GLU A 137 -4.20 -1.89 6.79
N SER A 138 -4.36 -2.58 5.67
CA SER A 138 -5.41 -3.61 5.51
C SER A 138 -5.19 -4.84 6.39
N LEU A 139 -3.97 -5.06 6.91
CA LEU A 139 -3.65 -6.20 7.78
C LEU A 139 -4.04 -5.97 9.25
N GLN A 140 -4.45 -4.75 9.63
CA GLN A 140 -4.72 -4.43 11.03
C GLN A 140 -5.93 -5.21 11.56
N GLU A 141 -5.90 -5.56 12.85
CA GLU A 141 -6.98 -6.23 13.59
C GLU A 141 -7.57 -5.37 14.71
#